data_AF-A0A2Z6RE27-F1
#
_entry.id   AF-A0A2Z6RE27-F1
#
_cell.length_a   1.000
_cell.length_b   1.000
_cell.length_c   1.000
_cell.angle_alpha   90.00
_cell.angle_beta   90.00
_cell.angle_gamma   90.00
#
_symmetry.space_group_name_H-M   'P 1'
#
loop_
_entity.id
_entity.type
_entity.pdbx_description
1 polymer ?
#
loop_
_entity_poly.entity_id
_entity_poly.type
_entity_poly.pdbx_seq_one_letter_code
_entity_poly.pdbx_strand_id
1 'polypeptide(L)'
;MVAREAIIRPKTKGYVANYCGSFTEKFFYFNPDDRPTSHKLTKFRAWQRKAVNNLIPTMDILSQRYPRLFDDALNCWSCNQHLETNESLWLCPINLEVLRPHIVGYTQDLLSYIRRTCDHGDFLLTQEINNNAIFRFFLSPSGVMPPPDATSPFYLTCRQVITHDFSTLFRGKYKNKKTLHNTILLKFYELTQLIKRIIWKPRNNNFKTWKIAHRVTKHTYRQYRRKHKRSRLTHNSQVSRTKQ
;
A
#
# COMPACT_ATOMS: atom_id res chain seq x y z
N MET A 1 -8.35 22.48 -19.48
CA MET A 1 -9.43 22.13 -18.51
C MET A 1 -9.17 20.73 -17.98
N VAL A 2 -8.48 20.62 -16.84
CA VAL A 2 -8.13 19.30 -16.26
C VAL A 2 -9.30 18.85 -15.40
N ALA A 3 -9.93 17.74 -15.79
CA ALA A 3 -10.99 17.10 -15.02
C ALA A 3 -10.46 16.81 -13.60
N ARG A 4 -11.10 17.45 -12.60
CA ARG A 4 -11.00 17.05 -11.20
C ARG A 4 -11.70 15.70 -11.05
N GLU A 5 -11.02 14.61 -11.40
CA GLU A 5 -11.47 13.28 -10.98
C GLU A 5 -11.42 13.24 -9.46
N ALA A 6 -12.59 13.10 -8.84
CA ALA A 6 -12.77 13.09 -7.41
C ALA A 6 -11.80 12.09 -6.76
N ILE A 7 -10.98 12.57 -5.84
CA ILE A 7 -10.35 11.71 -4.83
C ILE A 7 -11.52 11.04 -4.11
N ILE A 8 -11.76 9.77 -4.43
CA ILE A 8 -12.78 8.97 -3.75
C ILE A 8 -12.36 8.96 -2.28
N ARG A 9 -13.06 9.73 -1.45
CA ARG A 9 -12.97 9.61 0.00
C ARG A 9 -13.14 8.13 0.31
N PRO A 10 -12.23 7.48 1.05
CA PRO A 10 -12.39 6.07 1.38
C PRO A 10 -13.77 5.88 2.04
N LYS A 11 -14.71 5.28 1.30
CA LYS A 11 -16.05 4.95 1.80
C LYS A 11 -15.92 3.75 2.71
N THR A 12 -15.52 3.97 3.95
CA THR A 12 -15.49 2.92 4.96
C THR A 12 -15.73 3.56 6.32
N LYS A 13 -16.92 3.29 6.88
CA LYS A 13 -17.50 3.95 8.06
C LYS A 13 -16.70 3.82 9.38
N GLY A 14 -15.52 3.21 9.39
CA GLY A 14 -14.70 2.97 10.59
C GLY A 14 -13.37 3.75 10.68
N TYR A 15 -12.87 4.37 9.60
CA TYR A 15 -11.50 4.94 9.57
C TYR A 15 -11.38 6.39 10.04
N VAL A 16 -12.47 7.01 10.47
CA VAL A 16 -12.57 8.47 10.58
C VAL A 16 -11.67 9.06 11.69
N ALA A 17 -11.34 8.29 12.73
CA ALA A 17 -10.59 8.81 13.88
C ALA A 17 -9.08 9.02 13.61
N ASN A 18 -8.44 8.18 12.79
CA ASN A 18 -6.98 8.21 12.59
C ASN A 18 -6.55 8.79 11.23
N TYR A 19 -7.48 9.27 10.42
CA TYR A 19 -7.22 9.82 9.08
C TYR A 19 -6.80 11.29 9.13
N CYS A 20 -5.57 11.61 8.70
CA CYS A 20 -5.17 13.00 8.53
C CYS A 20 -5.41 13.47 7.09
N GLY A 21 -6.61 14.03 6.84
CA GLY A 21 -7.05 14.36 5.48
C GLY A 21 -6.21 15.42 4.76
N SER A 22 -5.79 16.46 5.46
CA SER A 22 -5.03 17.57 4.86
C SER A 22 -3.63 17.13 4.40
N PHE A 23 -2.97 16.23 5.13
CA PHE A 23 -1.68 15.68 4.70
C PHE A 23 -1.84 14.58 3.65
N THR A 24 -2.85 13.72 3.78
CA THR A 24 -3.11 12.68 2.78
C THR A 24 -3.39 13.28 1.41
N GLU A 25 -4.20 14.34 1.34
CA GLU A 25 -4.45 15.05 0.08
C GLU A 25 -3.15 15.60 -0.52
N LYS A 26 -2.35 16.32 0.28
CA LYS A 26 -1.04 16.84 -0.15
C LYS A 26 -0.10 15.71 -0.62
N PHE A 27 -0.15 14.55 0.01
CA PHE A 27 0.68 13.40 -0.36
C PHE A 27 0.34 12.82 -1.73
N PHE A 28 -0.92 12.85 -2.16
CA PHE A 28 -1.28 12.46 -3.52
C PHE A 28 -0.75 13.42 -4.61
N TYR A 29 -0.48 14.67 -4.23
CA TYR A 29 0.14 15.66 -5.10
C TYR A 29 1.66 15.78 -4.92
N PHE A 30 2.22 15.18 -3.87
CA PHE A 30 3.64 15.22 -3.55
C PHE A 30 4.48 14.64 -4.69
N ASN A 31 5.52 15.39 -5.06
CA ASN A 31 6.49 14.97 -6.06
C ASN A 31 7.83 14.71 -5.38
N PRO A 32 8.26 13.45 -5.25
CA PRO A 32 9.58 13.13 -4.70
C PRO A 32 10.73 13.37 -5.71
N ASP A 33 10.43 13.65 -6.98
CA ASP A 33 11.42 14.00 -8.00
C ASP A 33 11.41 15.50 -8.28
N ASP A 34 12.54 16.09 -8.66
CA ASP A 34 12.63 17.52 -9.01
C ASP A 34 11.96 17.86 -10.36
N ARG A 35 11.56 16.84 -11.15
CA ARG A 35 10.94 17.04 -12.47
C ARG A 35 9.42 16.95 -12.38
N PRO A 36 8.67 17.92 -12.94
CA PRO A 36 7.21 17.96 -12.85
C PRO A 36 6.53 16.79 -13.60
N THR A 37 7.20 16.26 -14.63
CA THR A 37 6.75 15.10 -15.41
C THR A 37 7.89 14.09 -15.51
N SER A 38 7.78 13.00 -14.74
CA SER A 38 8.74 11.90 -14.79
C SER A 38 8.00 10.57 -14.87
N HIS A 39 8.58 9.59 -15.57
CA HIS A 39 8.01 8.24 -15.61
C HIS A 39 8.01 7.58 -14.22
N LYS A 40 8.95 7.97 -13.34
CA LYS A 40 8.99 7.53 -11.94
C LYS A 40 7.79 8.09 -11.17
N LEU A 41 7.50 9.38 -11.29
CA LEU A 41 6.34 10.04 -10.68
C LEU A 41 5.01 9.43 -11.16
N THR A 42 4.88 9.16 -12.47
CA THR A 42 3.68 8.50 -13.02
C THR A 42 3.48 7.11 -12.41
N LYS A 43 4.54 6.31 -12.28
CA LYS A 43 4.49 5.00 -11.62
C LYS A 43 4.17 5.10 -10.14
N PHE A 44 4.73 6.09 -9.45
CA PHE A 44 4.45 6.34 -8.04
C PHE A 44 2.98 6.73 -7.81
N ARG A 45 2.43 7.67 -8.59
CA ARG A 45 1.01 8.05 -8.51
C ARG A 45 0.06 6.90 -8.87
N ALA A 46 0.41 6.12 -9.89
CA ALA A 46 -0.36 4.93 -10.24
C ALA A 46 -0.34 3.88 -9.12
N TRP A 47 0.79 3.73 -8.42
CA TRP A 47 0.88 2.90 -7.23
C TRP A 47 0.00 3.44 -6.11
N GLN A 48 0.10 4.74 -5.80
CA GLN A 48 -0.69 5.37 -4.75
C GLN A 48 -2.19 5.15 -4.95
N ARG A 49 -2.69 5.43 -6.16
CA ARG A 49 -4.10 5.20 -6.52
C ARG A 49 -4.54 3.76 -6.37
N LYS A 50 -3.67 2.79 -6.70
CA LYS A 50 -4.01 1.37 -6.54
C LYS A 50 -4.05 0.97 -5.07
N ALA A 51 -3.04 1.36 -4.31
CA ALA A 51 -2.92 1.01 -2.89
C ALA A 51 -4.09 1.57 -2.07
N VAL A 52 -4.45 2.85 -2.26
CA VAL A 52 -5.55 3.45 -1.50
C VAL A 52 -6.91 2.83 -1.84
N ASN A 53 -7.10 2.35 -3.07
CA ASN A 53 -8.36 1.74 -3.51
C ASN A 53 -8.39 0.20 -3.38
N ASN A 54 -7.37 -0.43 -2.77
CA ASN A 54 -7.23 -1.89 -2.73
C ASN A 54 -7.30 -2.52 -4.13
N LEU A 55 -6.65 -1.90 -5.12
CA LEU A 55 -6.59 -2.33 -6.52
C LEU A 55 -5.19 -2.82 -6.92
N ILE A 56 -4.33 -3.14 -5.95
CA ILE A 56 -3.05 -3.80 -6.23
C ILE A 56 -3.37 -5.22 -6.74
N PRO A 57 -2.67 -5.76 -7.75
CA PRO A 57 -3.05 -7.03 -8.36
C PRO A 57 -2.65 -8.23 -7.49
N THR A 58 -3.41 -8.46 -6.43
CA THR A 58 -3.43 -9.65 -5.57
C THR A 58 -4.27 -10.78 -6.20
N MET A 59 -4.14 -12.00 -5.68
CA MET A 59 -4.74 -13.17 -6.33
C MET A 59 -6.27 -13.15 -6.36
N ASP A 60 -6.93 -12.63 -5.32
CA ASP A 60 -8.38 -12.36 -5.33
C ASP A 60 -8.85 -11.55 -6.54
N ILE A 61 -8.11 -10.50 -6.93
CA ILE A 61 -8.45 -9.66 -8.09
C ILE A 61 -8.07 -10.33 -9.41
N LEU A 62 -6.93 -11.01 -9.44
CA LEU A 62 -6.42 -11.64 -10.66
C LEU A 62 -7.25 -12.86 -11.05
N SER A 63 -7.61 -13.70 -10.09
CA SER A 63 -8.44 -14.89 -10.29
C SER A 63 -9.86 -14.53 -10.70
N GLN A 64 -10.45 -13.44 -10.19
CA GLN A 64 -11.74 -12.95 -10.67
C GLN A 64 -11.70 -12.56 -12.16
N ARG A 65 -10.60 -11.96 -12.62
CA ARG A 65 -10.46 -11.50 -14.02
C ARG A 65 -10.08 -12.63 -14.98
N TYR A 66 -9.32 -13.60 -14.51
CA TYR A 66 -8.81 -14.71 -15.31
C TYR A 66 -8.87 -16.04 -14.53
N PRO A 67 -10.06 -16.53 -14.17
CA PRO A 67 -10.21 -17.66 -13.24
C PRO A 67 -9.47 -18.93 -13.67
N ARG A 68 -9.49 -19.28 -14.97
CA ARG A 68 -8.80 -20.47 -15.48
C ARG A 68 -7.29 -20.31 -15.70
N LEU A 69 -6.71 -19.14 -15.37
CA LEU A 69 -5.27 -18.93 -15.47
C LEU A 69 -4.58 -19.01 -14.10
N PHE A 70 -5.33 -19.11 -13.00
CA PHE A 70 -4.82 -18.98 -11.64
C PHE A 70 -5.59 -19.85 -10.62
N ASP A 71 -6.24 -20.91 -11.09
CA ASP A 71 -7.05 -21.82 -10.26
C ASP A 71 -6.23 -22.55 -9.19
N ASP A 72 -4.94 -22.75 -9.45
CA ASP A 72 -3.96 -23.39 -8.59
C ASP A 72 -3.10 -22.41 -7.75
N ALA A 73 -3.31 -21.10 -7.91
CA ALA A 73 -2.43 -20.07 -7.36
C ALA A 73 -3.20 -18.96 -6.63
N LEU A 74 -4.03 -19.33 -5.65
CA LEU A 74 -4.89 -18.38 -4.91
C LEU A 74 -4.30 -17.92 -3.57
N ASN A 75 -3.38 -18.71 -3.02
CA ASN A 75 -2.84 -18.46 -1.68
C ASN A 75 -1.80 -17.33 -1.68
N CYS A 76 -1.55 -16.81 -0.48
CA CYS A 76 -0.55 -15.78 -0.23
C CYS A 76 0.84 -16.23 -0.70
N TRP A 77 1.48 -15.42 -1.55
CA TRP A 77 2.84 -15.67 -2.07
C TRP A 77 3.96 -15.61 -1.02
N SER A 78 3.61 -15.35 0.25
CA SER A 78 4.56 -15.23 1.36
C SER A 78 4.45 -16.41 2.33
N CYS A 79 3.24 -16.71 2.84
CA CYS A 79 3.03 -17.81 3.80
C CYS A 79 2.35 -19.05 3.21
N ASN A 80 1.71 -18.95 2.04
CA ASN A 80 0.91 -20.01 1.42
C ASN A 80 -0.26 -20.58 2.27
N GLN A 81 -0.67 -19.90 3.35
CA GLN A 81 -1.65 -20.43 4.32
C GLN A 81 -3.08 -19.90 4.12
N HIS A 82 -3.25 -18.72 3.55
CA HIS A 82 -4.55 -18.08 3.34
C HIS A 82 -4.66 -17.52 1.92
N LEU A 83 -5.89 -17.26 1.46
CA LEU A 83 -6.12 -16.57 0.20
C LEU A 83 -5.43 -15.20 0.18
N GLU A 84 -4.85 -14.84 -0.96
CA GLU A 84 -4.21 -13.53 -1.09
C GLU A 84 -5.20 -12.44 -1.48
N THR A 85 -5.38 -11.46 -0.59
CA THR A 85 -6.13 -10.23 -0.82
C THR A 85 -5.23 -9.01 -0.63
N ASN A 86 -5.71 -7.82 -1.02
CA ASN A 86 -5.00 -6.57 -0.72
C ASN A 86 -4.79 -6.37 0.78
N GLU A 87 -5.71 -6.85 1.62
CA GLU A 87 -5.58 -6.77 3.07
C GLU A 87 -4.54 -7.75 3.60
N SER A 88 -4.70 -9.03 3.26
CA SER A 88 -3.82 -10.09 3.73
C SER A 88 -2.38 -9.92 3.24
N LEU A 89 -2.17 -9.25 2.10
CA LEU A 89 -0.83 -8.91 1.59
C LEU A 89 -0.01 -8.15 2.63
N TRP A 90 -0.62 -7.16 3.29
CA TRP A 90 0.06 -6.29 4.25
C TRP A 90 0.09 -6.86 5.68
N LEU A 91 -0.90 -7.68 6.02
CA LEU A 91 -1.11 -8.21 7.37
C LEU A 91 -0.65 -9.67 7.54
N CYS A 92 -0.14 -10.31 6.48
CA CYS A 92 0.41 -11.65 6.54
C CYS A 92 1.51 -11.74 7.63
N PRO A 93 1.46 -12.71 8.56
CA PRO A 93 2.43 -12.83 9.64
C PRO A 93 3.89 -12.91 9.16
N ILE A 94 4.15 -13.66 8.10
CA ILE A 94 5.50 -13.77 7.50
C ILE A 94 5.98 -12.41 6.98
N ASN A 95 5.10 -11.64 6.35
CA ASN A 95 5.44 -10.30 5.87
C ASN A 95 5.72 -9.33 7.01
N LEU A 96 4.94 -9.39 8.09
CA LEU A 96 5.16 -8.57 9.28
C LEU A 96 6.52 -8.87 9.95
N GLU A 97 6.88 -10.15 10.07
CA GLU A 97 8.18 -10.55 10.64
C GLU A 97 9.35 -10.15 9.74
N VAL A 98 9.24 -10.33 8.41
CA VAL A 98 10.26 -9.86 7.46
C VAL A 98 10.40 -8.33 7.52
N LEU A 99 9.31 -7.60 7.72
CA LEU A 99 9.31 -6.14 7.76
C LEU A 99 9.89 -5.56 9.06
N ARG A 100 9.80 -6.29 10.17
CA ARG A 100 10.22 -5.85 11.52
C ARG A 100 11.60 -5.19 11.59
N PRO A 101 12.71 -5.85 11.21
CA PRO A 101 14.04 -5.25 11.33
C PRO A 101 14.19 -3.98 10.48
N HIS A 102 13.47 -3.89 9.36
CA HIS A 102 13.50 -2.71 8.49
C HIS A 102 12.73 -1.53 9.09
N ILE A 103 11.62 -1.76 9.79
CA ILE A 103 10.90 -0.71 10.50
C ILE A 103 11.71 -0.23 11.71
N VAL A 104 12.35 -1.15 12.44
CA VAL A 104 13.28 -0.77 13.53
C VAL A 104 14.36 0.17 12.98
N GLY A 105 15.06 -0.20 11.91
CA GLY A 105 16.06 0.67 11.28
C GLY A 105 15.50 2.01 10.81
N TYR A 106 14.34 2.00 10.14
CA TYR A 106 13.69 3.25 9.71
C TYR A 106 13.35 4.19 10.88
N THR A 107 12.89 3.65 12.01
CA THR A 107 12.56 4.48 13.18
C THR A 107 13.80 5.08 13.84
N GLN A 108 14.93 4.36 13.84
CA GLN A 108 16.21 4.87 14.30
C GLN A 108 16.72 6.00 13.39
N ASP A 109 16.61 5.84 12.08
CA ASP A 109 16.95 6.87 11.09
C ASP A 109 16.04 8.09 11.22
N LEU A 110 14.74 7.88 11.42
CA LEU A 110 13.75 8.94 11.61
C LEU A 110 14.05 9.75 12.87
N LEU A 111 14.33 9.06 13.98
CA LEU A 111 14.69 9.68 15.25
C LEU A 111 15.96 10.52 15.12
N SER A 112 16.99 9.97 14.48
CA SER A 112 18.25 10.67 14.24
C SER A 112 18.05 11.89 13.34
N TYR A 113 17.22 11.76 12.30
CA TYR A 113 16.89 12.84 11.38
C TYR A 113 16.16 13.98 12.09
N ILE A 114 15.12 13.69 12.87
CA ILE A 114 14.33 14.72 13.56
C ILE A 114 15.23 15.44 14.58
N ARG A 115 15.99 14.72 15.41
CA ARG A 115 16.88 15.34 16.41
C ARG A 115 17.91 16.29 15.78
N ARG A 116 18.42 15.96 14.60
CA ARG A 116 19.39 16.80 13.88
C ARG A 116 18.75 18.04 13.23
N THR A 117 17.45 17.99 12.94
CA THR A 117 16.78 19.02 12.12
C THR A 117 15.71 19.81 12.86
N CYS A 118 15.32 19.40 14.07
CA CYS A 118 14.30 20.07 14.86
C CYS A 118 14.82 21.42 15.40
N ASP A 119 13.95 22.44 15.36
CA ASP A 119 14.23 23.78 15.88
C ASP A 119 14.15 23.83 17.42
N HIS A 120 13.38 22.90 17.98
CA HIS A 120 13.12 22.76 19.40
C HIS A 120 13.53 21.34 19.77
N GLY A 121 14.63 21.21 20.54
CA GLY A 121 15.12 19.92 20.99
C GLY A 121 13.99 19.06 21.58
N ASP A 122 14.10 17.74 21.42
CA ASP A 122 12.99 16.84 21.67
C ASP A 122 13.42 15.61 22.45
N PHE A 123 13.19 15.69 23.77
CA PHE A 123 13.52 14.64 24.72
C PHE A 123 12.48 13.51 24.75
N LEU A 124 11.24 13.76 24.32
CA LEU A 124 10.17 12.75 24.32
C LEU A 124 10.08 11.94 23.02
N LEU A 125 10.77 12.35 21.94
CA LEU A 125 10.68 11.72 20.62
C LEU A 125 10.78 10.20 20.63
N THR A 126 11.72 9.66 21.42
CA THR A 126 11.93 8.21 21.49
C THR A 126 10.68 7.51 22.02
N GLN A 127 10.08 8.05 23.08
CA GLN A 127 8.86 7.51 23.65
C GLN A 127 7.67 7.70 22.70
N GLU A 128 7.56 8.84 22.03
CA GLU A 128 6.53 9.11 21.01
C GLU A 128 6.58 8.10 19.86
N ILE A 129 7.78 7.77 19.37
CA ILE A 129 7.99 6.76 18.32
C ILE A 129 7.68 5.35 18.83
N ASN A 130 8.17 4.98 20.01
CA ASN A 130 7.95 3.64 20.59
C ASN A 130 6.47 3.36 20.86
N ASN A 131 5.71 4.38 21.27
CA ASN A 131 4.28 4.28 21.54
C ASN A 131 3.40 4.48 20.30
N ASN A 132 3.98 4.88 19.17
CA ASN A 132 3.24 5.17 17.95
C ASN A 132 2.51 3.92 17.44
N ALA A 133 1.20 4.03 17.15
CA ALA A 133 0.41 2.88 16.72
C ALA A 133 0.86 2.26 15.38
N ILE A 134 1.63 2.98 14.55
CA ILE A 134 2.24 2.44 13.33
C ILE A 134 3.44 1.55 13.65
N PHE A 135 4.26 1.94 14.64
CA PHE A 135 5.57 1.35 14.89
C PHE A 135 5.62 0.41 16.09
N ARG A 136 4.76 0.62 17.10
CA ARG A 136 4.81 -0.07 18.39
C ARG A 136 4.89 -1.59 18.27
N PHE A 137 4.17 -2.18 17.33
CA PHE A 137 4.19 -3.63 17.10
C PHE A 137 5.59 -4.12 16.67
N PHE A 138 6.25 -3.38 15.78
CA PHE A 138 7.57 -3.74 15.26
C PHE A 138 8.69 -3.46 16.26
N LEU A 139 8.51 -2.46 17.12
CA LEU A 139 9.48 -2.04 18.14
C LEU A 139 9.38 -2.86 19.44
N SER A 140 8.25 -3.52 19.67
CA SER A 140 8.07 -4.42 20.80
C SER A 140 8.72 -5.79 20.53
N PRO A 141 9.19 -6.50 21.56
CA PRO A 141 9.60 -7.89 21.42
C PRO A 141 8.48 -8.75 20.79
N SER A 142 8.87 -9.72 19.97
CA SER A 142 7.91 -10.60 19.28
C SER A 142 7.00 -11.32 20.28
N GLY A 143 5.69 -11.33 20.00
CA GLY A 143 4.69 -11.97 20.84
C GLY A 143 4.10 -11.11 21.97
N VAL A 144 4.66 -9.93 22.26
CA VAL A 144 4.14 -9.04 23.32
C VAL A 144 2.89 -8.28 22.87
N MET A 145 2.90 -7.82 21.62
CA MET A 145 1.83 -7.00 21.05
C MET A 145 1.01 -7.80 20.04
N PRO A 146 -0.33 -7.61 19.98
CA PRO A 146 -1.12 -8.18 18.90
C PRO A 146 -0.66 -7.62 17.55
N PRO A 147 -0.69 -8.44 16.48
CA PRO A 147 -0.35 -7.97 15.15
C PRO A 147 -1.31 -6.87 14.68
N PRO A 148 -0.86 -5.97 13.79
CA PRO A 148 -1.74 -4.97 13.20
C PRO A 148 -2.91 -5.63 12.45
N ASP A 149 -4.08 -5.01 12.51
CA ASP A 149 -5.28 -5.43 11.79
C ASP A 149 -5.68 -4.43 10.69
N ALA A 150 -6.80 -4.68 10.03
CA ALA A 150 -7.35 -3.83 8.96
C ALA A 150 -7.78 -2.42 9.43
N THR A 151 -7.91 -2.20 10.73
CA THR A 151 -8.26 -0.88 11.31
C THR A 151 -7.02 -0.13 11.79
N SER A 152 -5.87 -0.80 11.89
CA SER A 152 -4.63 -0.24 12.40
C SER A 152 -4.09 0.94 11.55
N PRO A 153 -3.44 1.94 12.19
CA PRO A 153 -2.72 2.99 11.48
C PRO A 153 -1.61 2.49 10.55
N PHE A 154 -1.00 1.35 10.88
CA PHE A 154 -0.04 0.67 10.01
C PHE A 154 -0.68 0.23 8.68
N TYR A 155 -1.85 -0.39 8.72
CA TYR A 155 -2.57 -0.79 7.51
C TYR A 155 -2.94 0.42 6.64
N LEU A 156 -3.38 1.52 7.26
CA LEU A 156 -3.63 2.78 6.57
C LEU A 156 -2.37 3.34 5.88
N THR A 157 -1.22 3.24 6.54
CA THR A 157 0.07 3.62 5.95
C THR A 157 0.39 2.78 4.71
N CYS A 158 0.16 1.45 4.76
CA CYS A 158 0.31 0.57 3.60
C CYS A 158 -0.59 1.00 2.43
N ARG A 159 -1.79 1.50 2.75
CA ARG A 159 -2.77 2.08 1.81
C ARG A 159 -2.47 3.52 1.38
N GLN A 160 -1.30 4.05 1.71
CA GLN A 160 -0.82 5.39 1.30
C GLN A 160 -1.62 6.53 1.94
N VAL A 161 -2.19 6.28 3.12
CA VAL A 161 -2.92 7.27 3.90
C VAL A 161 -2.04 7.75 5.05
N ILE A 162 -1.85 9.06 5.16
CA ILE A 162 -1.15 9.66 6.29
C ILE A 162 -2.12 9.70 7.47
N THR A 163 -1.74 9.07 8.58
CA THR A 163 -2.54 9.07 9.79
C THR A 163 -2.15 10.20 10.73
N HIS A 164 -3.02 10.48 11.69
CA HIS A 164 -2.69 11.38 12.79
C HIS A 164 -1.45 10.89 13.54
N ASP A 165 -1.38 9.59 13.85
CA ASP A 165 -0.21 8.96 14.51
C ASP A 165 1.10 9.31 13.83
N PHE A 166 1.16 9.30 12.49
CA PHE A 166 2.38 9.67 11.78
C PHE A 166 2.67 11.17 11.87
N SER A 167 1.66 12.00 11.61
CA SER A 167 1.84 13.45 11.52
C SER A 167 2.20 14.10 12.86
N THR A 168 1.71 13.57 13.98
CA THR A 168 1.92 14.15 15.31
C THR A 168 3.35 13.99 15.81
N LEU A 169 4.12 13.03 15.27
CA LEU A 169 5.56 12.88 15.56
C LEU A 169 6.36 14.15 15.24
N PHE A 170 5.86 14.98 14.33
CA PHE A 170 6.53 16.20 13.89
C PHE A 170 5.92 17.47 14.52
N ARG A 171 4.86 17.34 15.33
CA ARG A 171 4.17 18.48 15.94
C ARG A 171 5.12 19.22 16.89
N GLY A 172 5.22 20.53 16.71
CA GLY A 172 6.06 21.39 17.57
C GLY A 172 7.57 21.27 17.34
N LYS A 173 8.03 20.40 16.42
CA LYS A 173 9.47 20.20 16.18
C LYS A 173 10.07 21.22 15.20
N TYR A 174 9.23 21.86 14.37
CA TYR A 174 9.65 22.81 13.34
C TYR A 174 8.81 24.10 13.42
N LYS A 175 9.47 25.26 13.45
CA LYS A 175 8.85 26.59 13.43
C LYS A 175 8.20 26.88 12.08
N ASN A 176 8.89 26.55 11.00
CA ASN A 176 8.42 26.80 9.64
C ASN A 176 7.42 25.72 9.18
N LYS A 177 6.17 26.13 8.90
CA LYS A 177 5.10 25.24 8.44
C LYS A 177 5.41 24.52 7.12
N LYS A 178 6.12 25.18 6.19
CA LYS A 178 6.52 24.57 4.91
C LYS A 178 7.54 23.46 5.15
N THR A 179 8.54 23.70 5.99
CA THR A 179 9.52 22.69 6.40
C THR A 179 8.83 21.51 7.08
N LEU A 180 7.96 21.77 8.06
CA LEU A 180 7.16 20.74 8.73
C LEU A 180 6.40 19.86 7.72
N HIS A 181 5.65 20.48 6.80
CA HIS A 181 4.85 19.75 5.83
C HIS A 181 5.73 18.92 4.89
N ASN A 182 6.80 19.51 4.35
CA ASN A 182 7.70 18.80 3.44
C ASN A 182 8.38 17.63 4.14
N THR A 183 8.78 17.80 5.40
CA THR A 183 9.35 16.71 6.21
C THR A 183 8.36 15.57 6.41
N ILE A 184 7.10 15.87 6.80
CA ILE A 184 6.06 14.84 6.95
C ILE A 184 5.87 14.07 5.63
N LEU A 185 5.72 14.78 4.51
CA LEU A 185 5.48 14.15 3.21
C LEU A 185 6.67 13.30 2.75
N LEU A 186 7.89 13.80 2.92
CA LEU A 186 9.11 13.09 2.55
C LEU A 186 9.32 11.84 3.43
N LYS A 187 9.17 11.97 4.75
CA LYS A 187 9.35 10.83 5.66
C LYS A 187 8.27 9.77 5.47
N PHE A 188 7.03 10.19 5.20
CA PHE A 188 5.98 9.25 4.84
C PHE A 188 6.24 8.55 3.49
N TYR A 189 6.75 9.28 2.50
CA TYR A 189 7.20 8.70 1.24
C TYR A 189 8.27 7.63 1.45
N GLU A 190 9.31 7.93 2.23
CA GLU A 190 10.39 6.99 2.56
C GLU A 190 9.84 5.71 3.21
N LEU A 191 8.95 5.84 4.20
CA LEU A 191 8.30 4.70 4.88
C LEU A 191 7.50 3.84 3.90
N THR A 192 6.65 4.46 3.08
CA THR A 192 5.83 3.72 2.12
C THR A 192 6.65 3.05 1.02
N GLN A 193 7.76 3.66 0.59
CA GLN A 193 8.68 3.02 -0.35
C GLN A 193 9.44 1.86 0.28
N LEU A 194 9.81 1.97 1.56
CA LEU A 194 10.41 0.87 2.32
C LEU A 194 9.46 -0.33 2.37
N ILE A 195 8.22 -0.13 2.84
CA ILE A 195 7.22 -1.21 2.92
C ILE A 195 7.00 -1.85 1.54
N LYS A 196 6.81 -1.05 0.50
CA LYS A 196 6.67 -1.55 -0.87
C LYS A 196 7.91 -2.32 -1.35
N ARG A 197 9.11 -1.89 -0.98
CA ARG A 197 10.36 -2.56 -1.37
C ARG A 197 10.48 -3.92 -0.69
N ILE A 198 10.12 -4.02 0.58
CA ILE A 198 10.28 -5.23 1.38
C ILE A 198 9.15 -6.24 1.14
N ILE A 199 7.91 -5.79 0.99
CA ILE A 199 6.76 -6.69 0.83
C ILE A 199 6.40 -6.88 -0.65
N TRP A 200 6.05 -5.79 -1.33
CA TRP A 200 5.46 -5.87 -2.67
C TRP A 200 6.46 -6.37 -3.73
N LYS A 201 7.71 -5.92 -3.69
CA LYS A 201 8.70 -6.33 -4.70
C LYS A 201 9.01 -7.82 -4.64
N PRO A 202 9.33 -8.44 -3.48
CA PRO A 202 9.53 -9.89 -3.39
C PRO A 202 8.30 -10.67 -3.81
N ARG A 203 7.10 -10.31 -3.30
CA ARG A 203 5.84 -10.93 -3.72
C ARG A 203 5.65 -10.90 -5.24
N ASN A 204 5.90 -9.74 -5.86
CA ASN A 204 5.75 -9.59 -7.30
C ASN A 204 6.83 -10.35 -8.09
N ASN A 205 8.01 -10.59 -7.51
CA ASN A 205 9.02 -11.45 -8.10
C ASN A 205 8.59 -12.93 -8.03
N ASN A 206 8.09 -13.40 -6.88
CA ASN A 206 7.54 -14.76 -6.74
C ASN A 206 6.43 -15.02 -7.77
N PHE A 207 5.49 -14.08 -7.89
CA PHE A 207 4.43 -14.15 -8.89
C PHE A 207 4.96 -14.20 -10.34
N LYS A 208 6.04 -13.46 -10.65
CA LYS A 208 6.67 -13.52 -11.98
C LYS A 208 7.33 -14.87 -12.24
N THR A 209 8.07 -15.41 -11.27
CA THR A 209 8.70 -16.73 -11.36
C THR A 209 7.64 -17.80 -11.59
N TRP A 210 6.56 -17.76 -10.82
CA TRP A 210 5.43 -18.68 -11.01
C TRP A 210 4.83 -18.58 -12.42
N LYS A 211 4.59 -17.35 -12.93
CA LYS A 211 4.08 -17.18 -14.30
C LYS A 211 5.00 -17.77 -15.37
N ILE A 212 6.31 -17.67 -15.19
CA ILE A 212 7.29 -18.25 -16.12
C ILE A 212 7.17 -19.77 -16.10
N ALA A 213 7.16 -20.38 -14.90
CA ALA A 213 7.00 -21.82 -14.74
C ALA A 213 5.69 -22.35 -15.36
N HIS A 214 4.59 -21.60 -15.23
CA HIS A 214 3.27 -21.98 -15.75
C HIS A 214 3.01 -21.46 -17.17
N ARG A 215 4.03 -20.92 -17.85
CA ARG A 215 3.95 -20.39 -19.22
C ARG A 215 2.84 -19.35 -19.42
N VAL A 216 2.52 -18.57 -18.39
CA VAL A 216 1.53 -17.49 -18.43
C VAL A 216 2.17 -16.25 -19.05
N THR A 217 1.87 -16.01 -20.33
CA THR A 217 2.44 -14.90 -21.10
C THR A 217 1.41 -13.82 -21.45
N LYS A 218 1.84 -12.70 -22.03
CA LYS A 218 0.92 -11.69 -22.59
C LYS A 218 -0.04 -12.30 -23.63
N HIS A 219 0.40 -13.33 -24.36
CA HIS A 219 -0.43 -14.03 -25.32
C HIS A 219 -1.56 -14.80 -24.63
N THR A 220 -1.29 -15.49 -23.52
CA THR A 220 -2.32 -16.26 -22.79
C THR A 220 -3.44 -15.35 -22.28
N TYR A 221 -3.12 -14.18 -21.72
CA TYR A 221 -4.14 -13.18 -21.35
C TYR A 221 -4.97 -12.68 -22.54
N ARG A 222 -4.33 -12.44 -23.70
CA ARG A 222 -5.03 -11.98 -24.91
C ARG A 222 -5.97 -13.06 -25.45
N GLN A 223 -5.50 -14.30 -25.52
CA GLN A 223 -6.27 -15.45 -25.98
C GLN A 223 -7.46 -15.71 -25.05
N TYR A 224 -7.24 -15.66 -23.73
CA TYR A 224 -8.30 -15.78 -22.72
C TYR A 224 -9.42 -14.76 -22.95
N ARG A 225 -9.06 -13.48 -23.07
CA ARG A 225 -10.04 -12.40 -23.33
C ARG A 225 -10.80 -12.61 -24.63
N ARG A 226 -10.12 -13.05 -25.71
CA ARG A 226 -10.79 -13.34 -27.00
C ARG A 226 -11.80 -14.48 -26.87
N LYS A 227 -11.42 -15.59 -26.23
CA LYS A 227 -12.30 -16.77 -26.06
C LYS A 227 -13.53 -16.44 -25.22
N HIS A 228 -13.35 -15.73 -24.12
CA HIS A 228 -14.45 -15.36 -23.22
C HIS A 228 -15.30 -14.18 -23.72
N LYS A 229 -14.76 -13.28 -24.56
CA LYS A 229 -15.57 -12.26 -25.25
C LYS A 229 -16.52 -12.90 -26.28
N ARG A 230 -16.04 -13.89 -27.04
CA ARG A 230 -16.88 -14.65 -27.99
C ARG A 230 -17.99 -15.44 -27.29
N SER A 231 -17.67 -16.09 -26.17
CA SER A 231 -18.65 -16.86 -25.38
C SER A 231 -19.78 -15.99 -24.79
N ARG A 232 -19.50 -14.74 -24.38
CA ARG A 232 -20.55 -13.80 -23.96
C ARG A 232 -21.46 -13.36 -25.10
N LEU A 233 -20.91 -13.17 -26.30
CA LEU A 233 -21.69 -12.80 -27.48
C LEU A 233 -22.62 -13.94 -27.90
N THR A 234 -22.12 -15.18 -27.94
CA THR A 234 -22.93 -16.36 -28.27
C THR A 234 -24.03 -16.63 -27.23
N HIS A 235 -23.74 -16.45 -25.93
CA HIS A 235 -24.74 -16.60 -24.88
C HIS A 235 -25.84 -15.53 -25.00
N ASN A 236 -25.47 -14.27 -25.26
CA ASN A 236 -26.47 -13.21 -25.47
C ASN A 236 -27.33 -13.46 -26.72
N SER A 237 -26.74 -13.95 -27.82
CA SER A 237 -27.50 -14.31 -29.02
C SER A 237 -28.46 -15.49 -28.81
N GLN A 238 -28.14 -16.42 -27.91
CA GLN A 238 -29.03 -17.54 -27.56
C GLN A 238 -30.18 -17.11 -26.62
N VAL A 239 -29.90 -16.22 -25.65
CA VAL A 239 -30.93 -15.66 -24.75
C VAL A 239 -31.91 -14.74 -25.51
N SER A 240 -31.45 -14.05 -26.56
CA SER A 240 -32.33 -13.26 -27.44
C SER A 240 -33.28 -14.12 -28.29
N ARG A 241 -32.89 -15.37 -28.60
CA ARG A 241 -33.71 -16.30 -29.41
C ARG A 241 -34.70 -17.12 -28.60
N THR A 242 -34.57 -17.16 -27.28
CA THR A 242 -35.49 -17.89 -26.37
C THR A 242 -36.59 -16.99 -25.79
N LYS A 243 -36.66 -15.72 -26.22
CA LYS A 243 -37.69 -14.74 -25.82
C LYS A 243 -38.63 -14.36 -26.98
N GLN A 244 -38.68 -15.16 -28.05
CA GLN A 244 -39.66 -15.05 -29.13
C GLN A 244 -40.56 -16.27 -29.14
#